data_AF-A0A382PQ79-F1
#
_entry.id   AF-A0A382PQ79-F1
#
_cell.length_a   1.000
_cell.length_b   1.000
_cell.length_c   1.000
_cell.angle_alpha   90.00
_cell.angle_beta   90.00
_cell.angle_gamma   90.00
#
_symmetry.space_group_name_H-M   'P 1'
#
loop_
_entity.id
_entity.type
_entity.pdbx_description
1 polymer ?
#
loop_
_entity_poly.entity_id
_entity_poly.type
_entity_poly.pdbx_seq_one_letter_code
_entity_poly.pdbx_strand_id
1 'polypeptide(L)'
;MDRINDRYLKANQVAENGLLDRRLFLKRGLQFGIITSLASTVSLVSAKENDSVSKKKSSDLTWMHEPGTPFSTYGQPSKFEDNVLRYPSANEMVPGNGVSWTPLHLMEGAITPNGLHFERHHNGVPQINP
;
A
#
# COMPACT_ATOMS: atom_id res chain seq x y z
N MET A 1 -12.47 48.18 26.02
CA MET A 1 -12.05 47.54 24.76
C MET A 1 -11.05 48.46 24.10
N ASP A 2 -9.79 48.02 24.01
CA ASP A 2 -8.68 48.86 23.56
C ASP A 2 -8.66 48.97 22.04
N ARG A 3 -8.78 50.20 21.52
CA ARG A 3 -8.75 50.51 20.07
C ARG A 3 -7.53 49.97 19.32
N ILE A 4 -6.47 49.59 20.04
CA ILE A 4 -5.22 49.06 19.49
C ILE A 4 -5.43 47.63 18.98
N ASN A 5 -6.20 46.80 19.69
CA ASN A 5 -6.42 45.40 19.33
C ASN A 5 -7.32 45.27 18.10
N ASP A 6 -8.32 46.13 17.96
CA ASP A 6 -9.23 46.13 16.81
C ASP A 6 -8.50 46.44 15.50
N ARG A 7 -7.55 47.39 15.51
CA ARG A 7 -6.74 47.70 14.33
C ARG A 7 -5.82 46.54 13.95
N TYR A 8 -5.25 45.85 14.93
CA TYR A 8 -4.37 44.71 14.68
C TYR A 8 -5.14 43.51 14.10
N LEU A 9 -6.35 43.24 14.59
CA LEU A 9 -7.21 42.19 14.06
C LEU A 9 -7.67 42.52 12.64
N LYS A 10 -8.06 43.77 12.37
CA LYS A 10 -8.46 44.23 11.03
C LYS A 10 -7.33 44.14 10.01
N ALA A 11 -6.09 44.42 10.43
CA ALA A 11 -4.91 44.34 9.58
C ALA A 11 -4.49 42.91 9.19
N ASN A 12 -4.93 41.89 9.94
CA ASN A 12 -4.62 40.48 9.69
C ASN A 12 -5.84 39.67 9.22
N GLN A 13 -6.88 40.35 8.74
CA GLN A 13 -8.00 39.72 8.06
C GLN A 13 -7.60 39.36 6.63
N VAL A 14 -7.95 38.16 6.19
CA VAL A 14 -7.79 37.72 4.81
C VAL A 14 -9.06 38.08 4.05
N ALA A 15 -8.90 38.76 2.90
CA ALA A 15 -9.99 39.05 1.96
C ALA A 15 -11.21 39.81 2.54
N GLU A 16 -11.03 40.60 3.60
CA GLU A 16 -12.06 41.47 4.24
C GLU A 16 -13.37 40.76 4.65
N ASN A 17 -13.39 39.43 4.65
CA ASN A 17 -14.58 38.62 4.96
C ASN A 17 -14.65 38.21 6.44
N GLY A 18 -13.83 38.84 7.29
CA GLY A 18 -13.76 38.55 8.73
C GLY A 18 -12.96 37.31 9.11
N LEU A 19 -12.38 36.57 8.16
CA LEU A 19 -11.49 35.44 8.45
C LEU A 19 -10.08 35.93 8.79
N LEU A 20 -9.49 35.42 9.88
CA LEU A 20 -8.12 35.75 10.28
C LEU A 20 -7.11 34.96 9.44
N ASP A 21 -5.92 35.52 9.24
CA ASP A 21 -4.79 34.81 8.63
C ASP A 21 -4.47 33.52 9.41
N ARG A 22 -4.27 32.41 8.66
CA ARG A 22 -3.96 31.07 9.18
C ARG A 22 -2.76 31.11 10.13
N ARG A 23 -1.75 31.92 9.83
CA ARG A 23 -0.54 32.03 10.68
C ARG A 23 -0.85 32.70 12.03
N LEU A 24 -1.73 33.68 12.04
CA LEU A 24 -2.18 34.35 13.26
C LEU A 24 -3.08 33.42 14.10
N PHE A 25 -4.00 32.71 13.44
CA PHE A 25 -4.86 31.70 14.05
C PHE A 25 -4.05 30.60 14.75
N LEU A 26 -3.04 30.03 14.07
CA LEU A 26 -2.18 28.99 14.65
C LEU A 26 -1.32 29.51 15.82
N LYS A 27 -0.77 30.72 15.71
CA LYS A 27 0.01 31.34 16.80
C LYS A 27 -0.84 31.60 18.06
N ARG A 28 -2.09 32.02 17.89
CA ARG A 28 -3.02 32.28 19.00
C ARG A 28 -3.63 31.00 19.56
N GLY A 29 -3.92 30.00 18.72
CA GLY A 29 -4.38 28.67 19.15
C GLY A 29 -3.37 27.98 20.07
N LEU A 30 -2.07 28.14 19.82
CA LEU A 30 -1.02 27.61 20.71
C LEU A 30 -1.00 28.32 22.08
N GLN A 31 -1.33 29.60 22.13
CA GLN A 31 -1.43 30.36 23.39
C GLN A 31 -2.66 29.97 24.22
N PHE A 32 -3.77 29.59 23.58
CA PHE A 32 -4.93 29.03 24.29
C PHE A 32 -4.73 27.57 24.74
N GLY A 33 -3.89 26.79 24.05
CA GLY A 33 -3.55 25.42 24.44
C GLY A 33 -2.63 25.28 25.67
N ILE A 34 -1.94 26.36 26.06
CA ILE A 34 -1.01 26.35 27.20
C ILE A 34 -1.68 26.81 28.52
N ILE A 35 -2.86 27.43 28.47
CA ILE A 35 -3.55 27.99 29.65
C ILE A 35 -4.42 26.95 30.40
N THR A 36 -4.53 25.71 29.92
CA THR A 36 -5.22 24.62 30.64
C THR A 36 -4.38 23.87 31.67
N SER A 37 -3.19 24.36 32.06
CA SER A 37 -2.36 23.69 33.07
C SER A 37 -2.51 24.21 34.50
N LEU A 38 -3.38 25.18 34.80
CA LEU A 38 -3.44 25.77 36.16
C LEU A 38 -4.83 25.98 36.80
N ALA A 39 -5.90 25.32 36.35
CA ALA A 39 -7.17 25.35 37.09
C ALA A 39 -7.98 24.06 36.91
N SER A 40 -7.90 23.20 37.93
CA SER A 40 -8.99 22.37 38.47
C SER A 40 -9.80 21.48 37.53
N THR A 41 -9.58 20.17 37.66
CA THR A 41 -10.63 19.15 37.73
C THR A 41 -11.74 19.23 36.67
N VAL A 42 -11.41 18.98 35.41
CA VAL A 42 -12.40 18.42 34.48
C VAL A 42 -12.05 16.95 34.35
N SER A 43 -12.92 16.12 34.92
CA SER A 43 -12.88 14.67 34.87
C SER A 43 -12.41 14.20 33.50
N LEU A 44 -11.25 13.55 33.47
CA LEU A 44 -10.87 12.68 32.36
C LEU A 44 -11.91 11.57 32.35
N VAL A 45 -12.96 11.73 31.53
CA VAL A 45 -13.84 10.64 31.15
C VAL A 45 -12.94 9.65 30.43
N SER A 46 -12.42 8.68 31.19
CA SER A 46 -11.91 7.45 30.63
C SER A 46 -13.13 6.72 30.08
N ALA A 47 -13.42 6.98 28.80
CA ALA A 47 -14.37 6.17 28.05
C ALA A 47 -13.81 4.76 28.04
N LYS A 48 -14.32 3.93 28.94
CA LYS A 48 -14.04 2.51 29.01
C LYS A 48 -14.59 1.90 27.72
N GLU A 49 -13.72 1.73 26.73
CA GLU A 49 -13.99 1.05 25.47
C GLU A 49 -14.11 -0.45 25.76
N ASN A 50 -15.25 -0.83 26.34
CA ASN A 50 -15.66 -2.22 26.47
C ASN A 50 -16.30 -2.63 25.15
N ASP A 51 -15.62 -3.53 24.46
CA ASP A 51 -16.20 -4.54 23.58
C ASP A 51 -17.06 -4.03 22.42
N SER A 52 -16.37 -3.57 21.38
CA SER A 52 -16.88 -3.75 20.03
C SER A 52 -15.85 -4.54 19.25
N VAL A 53 -16.13 -5.83 19.04
CA VAL A 53 -15.69 -6.65 17.91
C VAL A 53 -14.86 -5.83 16.94
N SER A 54 -13.54 -6.00 16.98
CA SER A 54 -12.61 -5.34 16.09
C SER A 54 -13.04 -5.63 14.65
N LYS A 55 -13.84 -4.73 14.08
CA LYS A 55 -13.90 -4.51 12.65
C LYS A 55 -12.52 -3.98 12.31
N LYS A 56 -11.54 -4.88 12.21
CA LYS A 56 -10.22 -4.59 11.69
C LYS A 56 -10.49 -3.92 10.35
N LYS A 57 -10.32 -2.61 10.31
CA LYS A 57 -10.63 -1.78 9.15
C LYS A 57 -9.79 -2.35 8.02
N SER A 58 -10.40 -3.09 7.10
CA SER A 58 -9.71 -3.81 6.02
C SER A 58 -8.89 -2.87 5.13
N SER A 59 -9.08 -1.56 5.27
CA SER A 59 -8.36 -0.52 4.57
C SER A 59 -6.97 -0.19 5.13
N ASP A 60 -6.56 -0.73 6.29
CA ASP A 60 -5.23 -0.46 6.85
C ASP A 60 -4.27 -1.63 6.53
N LEU A 61 -3.78 -1.64 5.29
CA LEU A 61 -2.90 -2.68 4.77
C LEU A 61 -1.46 -2.22 4.93
N THR A 62 -0.60 -3.07 5.49
CA THR A 62 0.79 -2.71 5.85
C THR A 62 1.59 -2.18 4.66
N TRP A 63 1.39 -2.74 3.46
CA TRP A 63 2.08 -2.31 2.23
C TRP A 63 1.68 -0.92 1.72
N MET A 64 0.70 -0.24 2.35
CA MET A 64 0.36 1.15 2.04
C MET A 64 1.27 2.16 2.73
N HIS A 65 2.08 1.72 3.70
CA HIS A 65 2.90 2.61 4.55
C HIS A 65 4.39 2.57 4.22
N GLU A 66 4.83 1.62 3.38
CA GLU A 66 6.23 1.42 3.04
C GLU A 66 6.41 1.24 1.53
N PRO A 67 7.48 1.79 0.92
CA PRO A 67 7.82 1.50 -0.46
C PRO A 67 8.05 0.01 -0.71
N GLY A 68 7.71 -0.44 -1.93
CA GLY A 68 7.94 -1.83 -2.36
C GLY A 68 9.42 -2.16 -2.62
N THR A 69 9.65 -3.35 -3.15
CA THR A 69 11.01 -3.82 -3.52
C THR A 69 11.63 -2.98 -4.64
N PRO A 70 12.97 -2.86 -4.69
CA PRO A 70 13.66 -2.17 -5.78
C PRO A 70 13.47 -2.90 -7.13
N PHE A 71 13.80 -2.21 -8.22
CA PHE A 71 13.72 -2.76 -9.57
C PHE A 71 14.63 -3.98 -9.77
N SER A 72 14.17 -4.96 -10.56
CA SER A 72 14.96 -6.13 -10.97
C SER A 72 15.37 -6.05 -12.43
N THR A 73 16.46 -6.74 -12.80
CA THR A 73 16.95 -6.84 -14.18
C THR A 73 16.08 -7.73 -15.06
N TYR A 74 15.46 -8.75 -14.45
CA TYR A 74 14.50 -9.64 -15.10
C TYR A 74 13.31 -9.90 -14.17
N GLY A 75 12.11 -9.88 -14.71
CA GLY A 75 10.88 -10.11 -13.94
C GLY A 75 10.67 -11.61 -13.66
N GLN A 76 10.07 -11.91 -12.52
CA GLN A 76 9.53 -13.24 -12.22
C GLN A 76 8.06 -13.10 -11.81
N PRO A 77 7.24 -14.14 -12.00
CA PRO A 77 5.88 -14.15 -11.50
C PRO A 77 5.81 -13.88 -9.98
N SER A 78 4.65 -13.40 -9.54
CA SER A 78 4.38 -13.24 -8.11
C SER A 78 4.45 -14.58 -7.39
N LYS A 79 4.98 -14.59 -6.15
CA LYS A 79 4.98 -15.77 -5.26
C LYS A 79 3.58 -16.31 -4.91
N PHE A 80 2.54 -15.55 -5.24
CA PHE A 80 1.15 -15.98 -5.03
C PHE A 80 0.62 -16.78 -6.22
N GLU A 81 1.36 -16.83 -7.33
CA GLU A 81 1.03 -17.56 -8.55
C GLU A 81 1.91 -18.81 -8.73
N ASP A 82 2.44 -19.37 -7.63
CA ASP A 82 3.34 -20.53 -7.63
C ASP A 82 2.71 -21.78 -8.27
N ASN A 83 1.37 -21.82 -8.39
CA ASN A 83 0.64 -22.92 -9.03
C ASN A 83 0.49 -22.75 -10.56
N VAL A 84 0.84 -21.59 -11.12
CA VAL A 84 0.76 -21.32 -12.56
C VAL A 84 2.07 -21.72 -13.22
N LEU A 85 2.23 -23.03 -13.41
CA LEU A 85 3.43 -23.68 -13.92
C LEU A 85 3.12 -24.68 -15.03
N ARG A 86 4.15 -25.08 -15.79
CA ARG A 86 3.99 -26.16 -16.77
C ARG A 86 3.86 -27.50 -16.06
N TYR A 87 3.00 -28.38 -16.58
CA TYR A 87 2.81 -29.74 -16.05
C TYR A 87 3.64 -30.74 -16.87
N PRO A 88 4.77 -31.25 -16.37
CA PRO A 88 5.60 -32.21 -17.10
C PRO A 88 4.99 -33.62 -17.07
N SER A 89 5.10 -34.31 -18.19
CA SER A 89 4.84 -35.73 -18.37
C SER A 89 6.07 -36.34 -19.04
N ALA A 90 6.91 -36.98 -18.26
CA ALA A 90 8.13 -37.63 -18.74
C ALA A 90 7.85 -39.08 -19.17
N ASN A 91 8.58 -39.56 -20.17
CA ASN A 91 8.65 -40.98 -20.48
C ASN A 91 9.75 -41.61 -19.62
N GLU A 92 9.36 -42.43 -18.65
CA GLU A 92 10.29 -43.08 -17.72
C GLU A 92 11.26 -44.05 -18.41
N MET A 93 10.87 -44.64 -19.54
CA MET A 93 11.72 -45.58 -20.28
C MET A 93 12.81 -44.89 -21.11
N VAL A 94 12.63 -43.60 -21.42
CA VAL A 94 13.55 -42.86 -22.31
C VAL A 94 13.86 -41.50 -21.67
N PRO A 95 14.96 -41.40 -20.90
CA PRO A 95 15.37 -40.15 -20.28
C PRO A 95 15.46 -39.00 -21.29
N GLY A 96 14.93 -37.83 -20.92
CA GLY A 96 14.87 -36.67 -21.80
C GLY A 96 13.72 -36.69 -22.82
N ASN A 97 12.95 -37.77 -22.91
CA ASN A 97 11.72 -37.80 -23.69
C ASN A 97 10.52 -37.38 -22.83
N GLY A 98 9.74 -36.41 -23.30
CA GLY A 98 8.53 -36.00 -22.59
C GLY A 98 7.84 -34.79 -23.21
N VAL A 99 6.78 -34.36 -22.53
CA VAL A 99 6.00 -33.15 -22.84
C VAL A 99 5.84 -32.34 -21.56
N SER A 100 5.78 -31.02 -21.65
CA SER A 100 5.33 -30.16 -20.56
C SER A 100 4.16 -29.31 -21.04
N TRP A 101 3.03 -29.37 -20.34
CA TRP A 101 1.78 -28.76 -20.78
C TRP A 101 1.61 -27.35 -20.21
N THR A 102 1.14 -26.42 -21.04
CA THR A 102 0.74 -25.07 -20.62
C THR A 102 -0.47 -25.14 -19.68
N PRO A 103 -0.50 -24.40 -18.56
CA PRO A 103 -1.63 -24.38 -17.62
C PRO A 103 -2.80 -23.54 -18.14
N LEU A 104 -3.38 -23.90 -19.30
CA LEU A 104 -4.42 -23.10 -19.97
C LEU A 104 -5.62 -22.78 -19.08
N HIS A 105 -5.96 -23.65 -18.12
CA HIS A 105 -7.08 -23.46 -17.19
C HIS A 105 -6.82 -22.40 -16.10
N LEU A 106 -5.57 -21.95 -15.93
CA LEU A 106 -5.17 -20.89 -15.00
C LEU A 106 -4.82 -19.59 -15.73
N MET A 107 -4.96 -19.57 -17.06
CA MET A 107 -4.55 -18.47 -17.92
C MET A 107 -5.75 -17.82 -18.60
N GLU A 108 -5.61 -16.53 -18.91
CA GLU A 108 -6.60 -15.75 -19.63
C GLU A 108 -5.95 -15.07 -20.85
N GLY A 109 -6.76 -14.78 -21.87
CA GLY A 109 -6.31 -14.17 -23.11
C GLY A 109 -5.68 -15.15 -24.11
N ALA A 110 -5.05 -14.60 -25.14
CA ALA A 110 -4.56 -15.38 -26.29
C ALA A 110 -3.03 -15.61 -26.30
N ILE A 111 -2.26 -14.87 -25.51
CA ILE A 111 -0.80 -14.92 -25.52
C ILE A 111 -0.29 -15.79 -24.38
N THR A 112 0.50 -16.81 -24.72
CA THR A 112 1.16 -17.66 -23.73
C THR A 112 2.53 -17.08 -23.37
N PRO A 113 2.84 -16.78 -22.09
CA PRO A 113 4.17 -16.35 -21.69
C PRO A 113 5.23 -17.40 -22.03
N ASN A 114 6.43 -16.98 -22.46
CA ASN A 114 7.50 -17.89 -22.88
C ASN A 114 7.82 -18.98 -21.84
N GLY A 115 7.81 -18.65 -20.54
CA GLY A 115 8.07 -19.61 -19.47
C GLY A 115 6.99 -20.69 -19.30
N LEU A 116 5.79 -20.47 -19.87
CA LEU A 116 4.62 -21.35 -19.79
C LEU A 116 4.26 -21.99 -21.14
N HIS A 117 4.97 -21.65 -22.22
CA HIS A 117 4.74 -22.28 -23.52
C HIS A 117 5.06 -23.77 -23.43
N PHE A 118 4.18 -24.62 -23.96
CA PHE A 118 4.37 -26.06 -23.89
C PHE A 118 5.69 -26.46 -24.56
N GLU A 119 6.30 -27.53 -24.09
CA GLU A 119 7.51 -28.06 -24.70
C GLU A 119 7.36 -29.56 -24.95
N ARG A 120 7.98 -30.05 -26.02
CA ARG A 120 8.10 -31.48 -26.31
C ARG A 120 9.55 -31.77 -26.65
N HIS A 121 10.12 -32.75 -25.97
CA HIS A 121 11.51 -33.16 -26.17
C HIS A 121 11.59 -34.66 -26.47
N HIS A 122 12.41 -35.05 -27.44
CA HIS A 122 12.76 -36.44 -27.71
C HIS A 122 14.05 -36.89 -27.00
N ASN A 123 14.92 -35.94 -26.65
CA ASN A 123 16.26 -36.20 -26.11
C ASN A 123 16.74 -35.05 -25.19
N GLY A 124 15.82 -34.48 -24.40
CA GLY A 124 16.10 -33.35 -23.50
C GLY A 124 16.26 -31.99 -24.20
N VAL A 125 16.54 -30.97 -23.41
CA VAL A 125 16.83 -29.59 -23.85
C VAL A 125 18.35 -29.45 -23.99
N PRO A 126 18.90 -29.24 -25.20
CA PRO A 126 20.34 -29.07 -25.36
C PRO A 126 20.80 -27.68 -24.91
N GLN A 127 21.99 -27.61 -24.32
CA GLN A 127 22.68 -26.34 -24.05
C GLN A 127 23.64 -26.04 -25.21
N ILE A 128 23.23 -25.13 -26.10
CA ILE A 128 23.99 -24.74 -27.29
C ILE A 128 24.52 -23.32 -27.11
N ASN A 129 25.82 -23.11 -27.35
CA ASN A 129 26.41 -21.78 -27.44
C ASN A 129 26.13 -21.20 -28.84
N PRO A 130 25.51 -20.02 -28.98
CA PRO A 130 25.12 -19.45 -30.27
C PRO A 130 26.27 -19.21 -31.24
#